data_AF-A0A7W1CA58-F1
#
_entry.id   AF-A0A7W1CA58-F1
#
_cell.length_a   1.000
_cell.length_b   1.000
_cell.length_c   1.000
_cell.angle_alpha   90.00
_cell.angle_beta   90.00
_cell.angle_gamma   90.00
#
_symmetry.space_group_name_H-M   'P 1'
#
loop_
_entity.id
_entity.type
_entity.pdbx_description
1 polymer ?
#
loop_
_entity_poly.entity_id
_entity_poly.type
_entity_poly.pdbx_seq_one_letter_code
_entity_poly.pdbx_strand_id
1 'polypeptide(L)'
;LQDVACYPNLDYPAFANLFLNNALKKQQWMDGPKSADYEAGLFNYATNDKLSAPFLGFADDNYRDGTQSYVFSFVSPLIADVLGYGLTTTMIHEVGHHVSMSHPHDGFDYETGVDYEAADSLYFAWSGDQHNSIMSYIDLNWDFSQFDQDNMNRFMAATYITNANKVAARVLRSDDANEAAQELARADKFIGEAVSEFSEHDYEDAIEAAKNAYDSSLEGADDADVVIKETHAGTTVDTTPPTPSGRGLYSHVDRIGKGGHRARR
;
A
#
# COMPACT_ATOMS: atom_id res chain seq x y z
N LEU A 1 4.24 -5.15 -24.13
CA LEU A 1 4.39 -6.34 -23.27
C LEU A 1 3.42 -7.41 -23.76
N GLN A 2 3.85 -8.67 -23.87
CA GLN A 2 2.94 -9.76 -24.23
C GLN A 2 2.15 -10.19 -22.98
N ASP A 3 0.84 -10.33 -23.11
CA ASP A 3 -0.06 -10.81 -22.05
C ASP A 3 0.03 -12.34 -21.93
N VAL A 4 1.18 -12.81 -21.43
CA VAL A 4 1.49 -14.25 -21.29
C VAL A 4 1.94 -14.53 -19.86
N ALA A 5 1.25 -15.42 -19.16
CA ALA A 5 1.62 -15.85 -17.82
C ALA A 5 2.91 -16.68 -17.85
N CYS A 6 3.92 -16.26 -17.08
CA CYS A 6 5.17 -17.01 -16.88
C CYS A 6 4.98 -18.19 -15.91
N TYR A 7 3.91 -18.17 -15.12
CA TYR A 7 3.59 -19.17 -14.10
C TYR A 7 2.17 -19.73 -14.28
N PRO A 8 1.87 -20.40 -15.41
CA PRO A 8 0.49 -20.79 -15.77
C PRO A 8 -0.17 -21.75 -14.78
N ASN A 9 0.61 -22.47 -13.98
CA ASN A 9 0.09 -23.41 -12.98
C ASN A 9 -0.44 -22.73 -11.70
N LEU A 10 -0.16 -21.44 -11.50
CA LEU A 10 -0.54 -20.71 -10.28
C LEU A 10 -1.86 -19.95 -10.41
N ASP A 11 -2.47 -19.91 -11.60
CA ASP A 11 -3.72 -19.18 -11.86
C ASP A 11 -3.66 -17.71 -11.43
N TYR A 12 -2.57 -17.06 -11.82
CA TYR A 12 -2.38 -15.62 -11.74
C TYR A 12 -2.42 -15.04 -13.16
N PRO A 13 -2.75 -13.75 -13.29
CA PRO A 13 -2.86 -13.09 -14.57
C PRO A 13 -1.45 -12.70 -15.03
N ALA A 14 -1.25 -12.46 -16.34
CA ALA A 14 0.09 -12.23 -16.85
C ALA A 14 0.75 -10.96 -16.28
N PHE A 15 -0.02 -9.94 -15.91
CA PHE A 15 0.56 -8.73 -15.31
C PHE A 15 1.14 -9.00 -13.90
N ALA A 16 0.76 -10.08 -13.21
CA ALA A 16 1.36 -10.48 -11.93
C ALA A 16 2.74 -11.17 -12.08
N ASN A 17 3.29 -11.27 -13.29
CA ASN A 17 4.57 -11.95 -13.53
C ASN A 17 5.72 -11.37 -12.69
N LEU A 18 5.76 -10.04 -12.51
CA LEU A 18 6.79 -9.38 -11.69
C LEU A 18 6.62 -9.69 -10.21
N PHE A 19 5.39 -9.58 -9.68
CA PHE A 19 5.06 -10.03 -8.33
C PHE A 19 5.50 -11.47 -8.08
N LEU A 20 5.06 -12.41 -8.93
CA LEU A 20 5.35 -13.84 -8.77
C LEU A 20 6.84 -14.14 -8.86
N ASN A 21 7.55 -13.55 -9.82
CA ASN A 21 8.98 -13.80 -9.98
C ASN A 21 9.75 -13.37 -8.72
N ASN A 22 9.41 -12.23 -8.13
CA ASN A 22 10.10 -11.70 -6.95
C ASN A 22 9.65 -12.41 -5.67
N ALA A 23 8.37 -12.72 -5.51
CA ALA A 23 7.88 -13.46 -4.34
C ALA A 23 8.41 -14.90 -4.28
N LEU A 24 8.48 -15.61 -5.41
CA LEU A 24 9.05 -16.96 -5.46
C LEU A 24 10.58 -16.96 -5.25
N LYS A 25 11.24 -15.83 -5.49
CA LYS A 25 12.68 -15.63 -5.28
C LYS A 25 12.98 -14.80 -4.04
N LYS A 26 12.03 -14.64 -3.11
CA LYS A 26 12.15 -13.81 -1.90
C LYS A 26 13.47 -13.99 -1.15
N GLN A 27 13.86 -15.24 -0.95
CA GLN A 27 15.09 -15.61 -0.24
C GLN A 27 16.39 -15.20 -0.97
N GLN A 28 16.33 -14.78 -2.23
CA GLN A 28 17.50 -14.37 -3.02
C GLN A 28 17.80 -12.89 -2.92
N TRP A 29 16.80 -12.07 -2.59
CA TRP A 29 16.95 -10.62 -2.54
C TRP A 29 16.78 -10.05 -1.14
N MET A 30 16.12 -10.76 -0.23
CA MET A 30 16.07 -10.32 1.17
C MET A 30 17.45 -10.33 1.79
N ASP A 31 17.91 -9.18 2.26
CA ASP A 31 19.19 -9.02 2.94
C ASP A 31 19.11 -8.21 4.25
N GLY A 32 17.90 -7.84 4.66
CA GLY A 32 17.64 -7.15 5.90
C GLY A 32 18.12 -7.92 7.14
N PRO A 33 18.47 -7.22 8.23
CA PRO A 33 18.80 -7.89 9.47
C PRO A 33 17.58 -8.68 9.98
N LYS A 34 17.82 -9.78 10.68
CA LYS A 34 16.73 -10.60 11.28
C LYS A 34 15.85 -9.83 12.28
N SER A 35 16.33 -8.68 12.75
CA SER A 35 15.60 -7.77 13.63
C SER A 35 14.77 -6.73 12.89
N ALA A 36 14.81 -6.69 11.56
CA ALA A 36 13.91 -5.84 10.80
C ALA A 36 12.54 -6.50 10.73
N ASP A 37 11.52 -5.78 11.20
CA ASP A 37 10.12 -6.21 11.11
C ASP A 37 9.58 -6.13 9.67
N TYR A 38 10.26 -5.35 8.82
CA TYR A 38 9.85 -5.15 7.43
C TYR A 38 11.04 -4.82 6.51
N GLU A 39 11.01 -5.36 5.29
CA GLU A 39 11.95 -5.05 4.21
C GLU A 39 11.15 -4.81 2.91
N ALA A 40 11.23 -3.60 2.36
CA ALA A 40 10.54 -3.22 1.13
C ALA A 40 11.30 -3.74 -0.10
N GLY A 41 10.61 -4.53 -0.95
CA GLY A 41 11.21 -5.01 -2.21
C GLY A 41 11.13 -3.96 -3.31
N LEU A 42 12.22 -3.22 -3.54
CA LEU A 42 12.33 -2.20 -4.59
C LEU A 42 13.11 -2.77 -5.79
N PHE A 43 12.42 -3.09 -6.88
CA PHE A 43 13.02 -3.76 -8.04
C PHE A 43 13.09 -2.82 -9.25
N ASN A 44 14.32 -2.64 -9.74
CA ASN A 44 14.63 -1.70 -10.81
C ASN A 44 15.05 -2.44 -12.08
N TYR A 45 14.45 -2.09 -13.21
CA TYR A 45 14.71 -2.72 -14.50
C TYR A 45 15.22 -1.71 -15.52
N ALA A 46 16.52 -1.78 -15.83
CA ALA A 46 17.09 -1.11 -16.99
C ALA A 46 16.86 -1.97 -18.24
N THR A 47 16.07 -1.45 -19.18
CA THR A 47 15.65 -2.17 -20.39
C THR A 47 16.04 -1.38 -21.64
N ASN A 48 15.92 -2.02 -22.81
CA ASN A 48 15.92 -1.29 -24.07
C ASN A 48 14.50 -0.85 -24.44
N ASP A 49 14.35 0.11 -25.35
CA ASP A 49 13.05 0.67 -25.72
C ASP A 49 12.04 -0.36 -26.25
N LYS A 50 12.49 -1.50 -26.79
CA LYS A 50 11.61 -2.59 -27.25
C LYS A 50 11.00 -3.40 -26.12
N LEU A 51 11.64 -3.37 -24.95
CA LEU A 51 11.23 -4.07 -23.73
C LEU A 51 10.77 -3.10 -22.64
N SER A 52 10.79 -1.79 -22.91
CA SER A 52 10.33 -0.76 -21.99
C SER A 52 8.87 -1.01 -21.60
N ALA A 53 8.57 -0.88 -20.31
CA ALA A 53 7.21 -0.81 -19.85
C ALA A 53 6.54 0.46 -20.40
N PRO A 54 5.20 0.47 -20.58
CA PRO A 54 4.46 1.66 -21.00
C PRO A 54 4.27 2.68 -19.86
N PHE A 55 4.93 2.50 -18.72
CA PHE A 55 4.89 3.32 -17.52
C PHE A 55 6.29 3.40 -16.89
N LEU A 56 6.52 4.40 -16.05
CA LEU A 56 7.81 4.62 -15.38
C LEU A 56 8.00 3.62 -14.24
N GLY A 57 6.95 3.37 -13.46
CA GLY A 57 6.94 2.42 -12.37
C GLY A 57 5.52 2.12 -11.89
N PHE A 58 5.42 1.40 -10.78
CA PHE A 58 4.22 1.24 -9.97
C PHE A 58 4.56 0.65 -8.59
N ALA A 59 3.79 1.00 -7.57
CA ALA A 59 3.68 0.21 -6.34
C ALA A 59 2.56 -0.84 -6.49
N ASP A 60 2.90 -2.09 -6.23
CA ASP A 60 2.08 -3.26 -6.53
C ASP A 60 1.40 -3.82 -5.27
N ASP A 61 0.25 -4.46 -5.45
CA ASP A 61 -0.48 -5.16 -4.39
C ASP A 61 -0.44 -6.68 -4.63
N ASN A 62 -0.64 -7.46 -3.58
CA ASN A 62 -0.82 -8.90 -3.70
C ASN A 62 -2.14 -9.16 -4.44
N TYR A 63 -2.04 -9.82 -5.59
CA TYR A 63 -3.14 -10.15 -6.48
C TYR A 63 -4.24 -11.06 -5.90
N ARG A 64 -4.06 -11.59 -4.69
CA ARG A 64 -5.07 -12.42 -3.99
C ARG A 64 -5.86 -11.65 -2.95
N ASP A 65 -5.21 -10.79 -2.16
CA ASP A 65 -5.84 -10.16 -0.99
C ASP A 65 -5.71 -8.63 -0.96
N GLY A 66 -5.01 -8.03 -1.92
CA GLY A 66 -4.81 -6.58 -2.01
C GLY A 66 -3.81 -6.03 -0.99
N THR A 67 -3.08 -6.87 -0.27
CA THR A 67 -2.02 -6.40 0.63
C THR A 67 -0.86 -5.85 -0.18
N GLN A 68 -0.43 -4.62 0.12
CA GLN A 68 0.73 -3.99 -0.51
C GLN A 68 1.96 -4.91 -0.56
N SER A 69 2.63 -4.94 -1.71
CA SER A 69 3.70 -5.90 -2.01
C SER A 69 5.05 -5.22 -2.30
N TYR A 70 5.33 -4.92 -3.57
CA TYR A 70 6.63 -4.50 -4.09
C TYR A 70 6.52 -3.20 -4.86
N VAL A 71 7.67 -2.58 -5.09
CA VAL A 71 7.81 -1.44 -5.99
C VAL A 71 8.59 -1.87 -7.23
N PHE A 72 8.08 -1.51 -8.40
CA PHE A 72 8.73 -1.77 -9.68
C PHE A 72 9.01 -0.45 -10.39
N SER A 73 10.27 -0.24 -10.80
CA SER A 73 10.65 0.94 -11.56
C SER A 73 11.42 0.54 -12.82
N PHE A 74 11.22 1.28 -13.90
CA PHE A 74 11.73 0.99 -15.23
C PHE A 74 12.49 2.19 -15.79
N VAL A 75 13.58 1.92 -16.48
CA VAL A 75 14.29 2.92 -17.27
C VAL A 75 14.71 2.34 -18.62
N SER A 76 14.70 3.17 -19.64
CA SER A 76 15.16 2.87 -21.00
C SER A 76 15.77 4.13 -21.61
N PRO A 77 16.58 4.03 -22.69
CA PRO A 77 17.07 5.20 -23.41
C PRO A 77 15.96 6.18 -23.80
N LEU A 78 14.80 5.69 -24.25
CA LEU A 78 13.64 6.54 -24.54
C LEU A 78 13.17 7.31 -23.30
N ILE A 79 13.01 6.62 -22.16
CA ILE A 79 12.55 7.25 -20.90
C ILE A 79 13.55 8.32 -20.44
N ALA A 80 14.84 7.99 -20.41
CA ALA A 80 15.87 8.87 -19.88
C ALA A 80 16.20 10.03 -20.85
N ASP A 81 16.46 9.73 -22.12
CA ASP A 81 17.06 10.70 -23.05
C ASP A 81 16.01 11.51 -23.84
N VAL A 82 14.78 10.99 -23.97
CA VAL A 82 13.72 11.65 -24.75
C VAL A 82 12.61 12.20 -23.85
N LEU A 83 12.12 11.41 -22.89
CA LEU A 83 11.08 11.85 -21.96
C LEU A 83 11.65 12.63 -20.77
N GLY A 84 12.96 12.51 -20.49
CA GLY A 84 13.64 13.26 -19.43
C GLY A 84 13.42 12.69 -18.02
N TYR A 85 12.86 11.49 -17.89
CA TYR A 85 12.60 10.88 -16.60
C TYR A 85 13.79 10.05 -16.10
N GLY A 86 14.24 10.35 -14.88
CA GLY A 86 15.29 9.60 -14.20
C GLY A 86 14.73 8.40 -13.43
N LEU A 87 15.57 7.36 -13.28
CA LEU A 87 15.22 6.22 -12.42
C LEU A 87 15.05 6.67 -10.96
N THR A 88 15.88 7.59 -10.46
CA THR A 88 15.81 8.06 -9.07
C THR A 88 14.49 8.74 -8.75
N THR A 89 13.99 9.65 -9.60
CA THR A 89 12.72 10.34 -9.35
C THR A 89 11.55 9.35 -9.40
N THR A 90 11.58 8.43 -10.36
CA THR A 90 10.61 7.32 -10.45
C THR A 90 10.63 6.49 -9.16
N MET A 91 11.80 6.07 -8.67
CA MET A 91 11.89 5.30 -7.43
C MET A 91 11.30 6.05 -6.23
N ILE A 92 11.58 7.35 -6.09
CA ILE A 92 11.04 8.15 -4.98
C ILE A 92 9.51 8.21 -5.07
N HIS A 93 8.97 8.47 -6.26
CA HIS A 93 7.53 8.52 -6.52
C HIS A 93 6.84 7.20 -6.17
N GLU A 94 7.34 6.08 -6.71
CA GLU A 94 6.70 4.77 -6.47
C GLU A 94 6.86 4.29 -5.03
N VAL A 95 7.98 4.61 -4.38
CA VAL A 95 8.12 4.38 -2.93
C VAL A 95 7.12 5.23 -2.16
N GLY A 96 6.81 6.44 -2.60
CA GLY A 96 5.72 7.27 -2.07
C GLY A 96 4.40 6.50 -2.04
N HIS A 97 3.98 5.91 -3.16
CA HIS A 97 2.81 5.03 -3.20
C HIS A 97 2.90 3.83 -2.25
N HIS A 98 4.10 3.27 -2.12
CA HIS A 98 4.39 2.18 -1.18
C HIS A 98 4.30 2.62 0.29
N VAL A 99 4.53 3.89 0.62
CA VAL A 99 4.33 4.40 1.98
C VAL A 99 3.00 5.13 2.14
N SER A 100 2.01 4.77 1.31
CA SER A 100 0.62 5.24 1.39
C SER A 100 0.36 6.64 0.84
N MET A 101 1.20 7.16 -0.05
CA MET A 101 0.89 8.38 -0.77
C MET A 101 0.02 8.09 -2.00
N SER A 102 -0.95 8.96 -2.29
CA SER A 102 -1.72 8.97 -3.53
C SER A 102 -1.28 10.15 -4.40
N HIS A 103 -1.64 10.11 -5.67
CA HIS A 103 -1.56 11.33 -6.46
C HIS A 103 -2.49 12.42 -5.92
N PRO A 104 -2.18 13.69 -6.20
CA PRO A 104 -3.07 14.81 -5.95
C PRO A 104 -4.42 14.73 -6.69
N HIS A 105 -4.47 14.00 -7.80
CA HIS A 105 -5.66 13.86 -8.65
C HIS A 105 -6.48 12.59 -8.37
N ASP A 106 -6.02 11.74 -7.47
CA ASP A 106 -6.70 10.51 -7.06
C ASP A 106 -7.36 10.66 -5.69
N GLY A 107 -8.39 9.86 -5.44
CA GLY A 107 -8.97 9.79 -4.10
C GLY A 107 -10.10 8.80 -3.96
N PHE A 108 -10.70 8.79 -2.78
CA PHE A 108 -11.85 7.97 -2.44
C PHE A 108 -12.99 8.87 -1.96
N ASP A 109 -14.14 8.77 -2.60
CA ASP A 109 -15.37 9.42 -2.18
C ASP A 109 -16.13 8.49 -1.21
N TYR A 110 -16.16 8.85 0.07
CA TYR A 110 -16.83 8.07 1.10
C TYR A 110 -18.36 8.11 0.98
N GLU A 111 -18.96 9.12 0.34
CA GLU A 111 -20.41 9.27 0.23
C GLU A 111 -20.99 8.28 -0.78
N THR A 112 -20.26 8.07 -1.87
CA THR A 112 -20.63 7.12 -2.92
C THR A 112 -19.90 5.78 -2.80
N GLY A 113 -18.84 5.72 -1.98
CA GLY A 113 -18.03 4.53 -1.73
C GLY A 113 -17.19 4.12 -2.93
N VAL A 114 -16.76 5.08 -3.76
CA VAL A 114 -16.00 4.82 -4.99
C VAL A 114 -14.63 5.49 -4.94
N ASP A 115 -13.63 4.79 -5.47
CA ASP A 115 -12.39 5.42 -5.88
C ASP A 115 -12.68 6.30 -7.10
N TYR A 116 -12.04 7.46 -7.18
CA TYR A 116 -12.07 8.31 -8.35
C TYR A 116 -10.66 8.57 -8.88
N GLU A 117 -10.60 8.75 -10.19
CA GLU A 117 -9.42 9.17 -10.94
C GLU A 117 -9.79 10.37 -11.82
N ALA A 118 -8.79 11.01 -12.42
CA ALA A 118 -8.98 12.16 -13.30
C ALA A 118 -9.50 11.77 -14.70
N ALA A 119 -10.67 11.12 -14.75
CA ALA A 119 -11.32 10.65 -15.97
C ALA A 119 -12.79 11.10 -16.06
N ASP A 120 -13.35 11.03 -17.28
CA ASP A 120 -14.76 11.30 -17.57
C ASP A 120 -15.30 12.60 -16.91
N SER A 121 -16.36 12.49 -16.11
CA SER A 121 -16.97 13.63 -15.41
C SER A 121 -16.07 14.25 -14.34
N LEU A 122 -15.01 13.54 -13.93
CA LEU A 122 -14.05 13.94 -12.92
C LEU A 122 -12.71 14.37 -13.54
N TYR A 123 -12.66 14.62 -14.86
CA TYR A 123 -11.47 15.12 -15.55
C TYR A 123 -10.88 16.40 -14.94
N PHE A 124 -11.68 17.20 -14.23
CA PHE A 124 -11.18 18.38 -13.50
C PHE A 124 -10.18 18.03 -12.39
N ALA A 125 -10.15 16.79 -11.90
CA ALA A 125 -9.21 16.34 -10.87
C ALA A 125 -7.75 16.44 -11.31
N TRP A 126 -7.45 16.45 -12.62
CA TRP A 126 -6.12 16.75 -13.17
C TRP A 126 -5.56 18.10 -12.69
N SER A 127 -6.40 19.03 -12.26
CA SER A 127 -5.95 20.29 -11.66
C SER A 127 -5.14 20.08 -10.36
N GLY A 128 -5.31 18.94 -9.69
CA GLY A 128 -4.53 18.54 -8.51
C GLY A 128 -3.03 18.46 -8.79
N ASP A 129 -2.61 18.10 -10.01
CA ASP A 129 -1.20 18.03 -10.38
C ASP A 129 -0.49 19.39 -10.37
N GLN A 130 -1.25 20.49 -10.28
CA GLN A 130 -0.69 21.82 -10.04
C GLN A 130 -0.32 22.05 -8.57
N HIS A 131 0.12 20.98 -7.89
CA HIS A 131 0.59 20.98 -6.51
C HIS A 131 2.10 20.70 -6.43
N ASN A 132 2.74 21.24 -5.40
CA ASN A 132 4.16 21.04 -5.12
C ASN A 132 4.37 19.65 -4.48
N SER A 133 4.42 18.56 -5.26
CA SER A 133 4.58 17.20 -4.75
C SER A 133 5.31 16.30 -5.75
N ILE A 134 6.15 15.38 -5.25
CA ILE A 134 6.75 14.31 -6.06
C ILE A 134 5.71 13.34 -6.63
N MET A 135 4.51 13.29 -6.05
CA MET A 135 3.37 12.48 -6.50
C MET A 135 2.56 13.15 -7.61
N SER A 136 3.00 14.29 -8.16
CA SER A 136 2.33 14.92 -9.30
C SER A 136 2.83 14.36 -10.63
N TYR A 137 1.96 14.28 -11.65
CA TYR A 137 2.40 14.05 -13.03
C TYR A 137 2.96 15.30 -13.72
N ILE A 138 2.77 16.49 -13.13
CA ILE A 138 3.48 17.70 -13.54
C ILE A 138 4.69 17.87 -12.63
N ASP A 139 5.88 17.79 -13.23
CA ASP A 139 7.17 17.96 -12.54
C ASP A 139 7.38 19.41 -12.05
N LEU A 140 6.67 19.82 -11.00
CA LEU A 140 6.84 21.11 -10.33
C LEU A 140 7.96 21.08 -9.28
N ASN A 141 8.14 19.93 -8.63
CA ASN A 141 9.23 19.64 -7.70
C ASN A 141 9.61 18.16 -7.76
N TRP A 142 10.71 17.76 -7.11
CA TRP A 142 11.09 16.36 -6.91
C TRP A 142 11.28 16.02 -5.43
N ASP A 143 10.51 16.64 -4.54
CA ASP A 143 10.64 16.49 -3.09
C ASP A 143 9.26 16.33 -2.45
N PHE A 144 9.24 15.86 -1.20
CA PHE A 144 8.03 15.75 -0.41
C PHE A 144 7.64 17.11 0.18
N SER A 145 6.34 17.36 0.23
CA SER A 145 5.73 18.58 0.73
C SER A 145 4.78 18.29 1.88
N GLN A 146 4.16 19.35 2.41
CA GLN A 146 3.08 19.21 3.38
C GLN A 146 1.93 18.35 2.83
N PHE A 147 1.59 18.44 1.55
CA PHE A 147 0.54 17.61 0.97
C PHE A 147 0.88 16.12 1.04
N ASP A 148 2.14 15.76 0.76
CA ASP A 148 2.60 14.38 0.81
C ASP A 148 2.59 13.84 2.25
N GLN A 149 3.03 14.67 3.20
CA GLN A 149 2.99 14.37 4.62
C GLN A 149 1.55 14.20 5.13
N ASP A 150 0.66 15.13 4.80
CA ASP A 150 -0.76 15.08 5.19
C ASP A 150 -1.45 13.86 4.59
N ASN A 151 -1.18 13.57 3.31
CA ASN A 151 -1.74 12.41 2.63
C ASN A 151 -1.30 11.11 3.31
N MET A 152 0.01 10.93 3.53
CA MET A 152 0.55 9.77 4.25
C MET A 152 -0.03 9.66 5.67
N ASN A 153 -0.06 10.76 6.43
CA ASN A 153 -0.54 10.78 7.80
C ASN A 153 -2.01 10.34 7.90
N ARG A 154 -2.86 10.80 6.98
CA ARG A 154 -4.27 10.39 6.94
C ARG A 154 -4.43 8.88 6.75
N PHE A 155 -3.70 8.30 5.79
CA PHE A 155 -3.75 6.86 5.54
C PHE A 155 -3.16 6.05 6.70
N MET A 156 -2.07 6.51 7.29
CA MET A 156 -1.40 5.81 8.39
C MET A 156 -2.20 5.89 9.69
N ALA A 157 -2.84 7.02 10.00
CA ALA A 157 -3.73 7.15 11.15
C ALA A 157 -4.89 6.13 11.06
N ALA A 158 -5.56 6.06 9.91
CA ALA A 158 -6.62 5.08 9.67
C ALA A 158 -6.10 3.62 9.79
N THR A 159 -4.88 3.36 9.33
CA THR A 159 -4.24 2.04 9.40
C THR A 159 -3.94 1.63 10.84
N TYR A 160 -3.36 2.53 11.64
CA TYR A 160 -3.07 2.28 13.05
C TYR A 160 -4.34 2.04 13.85
N ILE A 161 -5.37 2.90 13.70
CA ILE A 161 -6.67 2.71 14.36
C ILE A 161 -7.31 1.37 13.97
N THR A 162 -7.25 1.02 12.69
CA THR A 162 -7.79 -0.26 12.20
C THR A 162 -7.05 -1.45 12.83
N ASN A 163 -5.73 -1.38 12.93
CA ASN A 163 -4.94 -2.45 13.53
C ASN A 163 -5.08 -2.51 15.05
N ALA A 164 -5.19 -1.37 15.73
CA ALA A 164 -5.51 -1.29 17.16
C ALA A 164 -6.81 -2.04 17.46
N ASN A 165 -7.87 -1.75 16.71
CA ASN A 165 -9.15 -2.44 16.82
C ASN A 165 -9.08 -3.95 16.54
N LYS A 166 -8.27 -4.38 15.56
CA LYS A 166 -8.05 -5.82 15.29
C LYS A 166 -7.35 -6.52 16.45
N VAL A 167 -6.36 -5.87 17.07
CA VAL A 167 -5.64 -6.38 18.23
C VAL A 167 -6.58 -6.44 19.43
N ALA A 168 -7.26 -5.34 19.77
CA ALA A 168 -8.24 -5.28 20.85
C ALA A 168 -9.32 -6.38 20.71
N ALA A 169 -9.84 -6.61 19.50
CA ALA A 169 -10.80 -7.68 19.27
C ALA A 169 -10.24 -9.09 19.54
N ARG A 170 -8.93 -9.32 19.39
CA ARG A 170 -8.29 -10.60 19.77
C ARG A 170 -8.15 -10.70 21.29
N VAL A 171 -7.72 -9.63 21.94
CA VAL A 171 -7.60 -9.53 23.40
C VAL A 171 -8.94 -9.80 24.07
N LEU A 172 -10.02 -9.16 23.62
CA LEU A 172 -11.36 -9.35 24.17
C LEU A 172 -11.94 -10.76 24.00
N ARG A 173 -11.29 -11.63 23.21
CA ARG A 173 -11.66 -13.05 23.05
C ARG A 173 -10.79 -13.99 23.89
N SER A 174 -9.74 -13.51 24.55
CA SER A 174 -8.92 -14.35 25.44
C SER A 174 -9.60 -14.53 26.80
N ASP A 175 -9.21 -15.58 27.51
CA ASP A 175 -9.69 -15.84 28.86
C ASP A 175 -9.15 -14.79 29.87
N ASP A 176 -8.03 -14.15 29.53
CA ASP A 176 -7.32 -13.16 30.36
C ASP A 176 -7.60 -11.71 29.94
N ALA A 177 -8.68 -11.47 29.18
CA ALA A 177 -9.02 -10.15 28.65
C ALA A 177 -9.11 -9.03 29.71
N ASN A 178 -9.40 -9.38 30.98
CA ASN A 178 -9.47 -8.41 32.08
C ASN A 178 -8.11 -7.81 32.45
N GLU A 179 -7.01 -8.54 32.22
CA GLU A 179 -5.65 -8.04 32.50
C GLU A 179 -5.33 -6.83 31.60
N ALA A 180 -5.85 -6.82 30.37
CA ALA A 180 -5.66 -5.74 29.40
C ALA A 180 -6.60 -4.53 29.58
N ALA A 181 -7.49 -4.52 30.57
CA ALA A 181 -8.60 -3.56 30.62
C ALA A 181 -8.12 -2.09 30.65
N GLN A 182 -7.01 -1.81 31.32
CA GLN A 182 -6.44 -0.46 31.40
C GLN A 182 -5.87 -0.02 30.05
N GLU A 183 -5.13 -0.88 29.38
CA GLU A 183 -4.50 -0.54 28.10
C GLU A 183 -5.51 -0.45 26.96
N LEU A 184 -6.56 -1.26 26.96
CA LEU A 184 -7.66 -1.11 26.01
C LEU A 184 -8.44 0.20 26.23
N ALA A 185 -8.65 0.62 27.47
CA ALA A 185 -9.27 1.91 27.76
C ALA A 185 -8.38 3.10 27.34
N ARG A 186 -7.04 2.96 27.49
CA ARG A 186 -6.07 3.95 26.99
C ARG A 186 -6.08 4.02 25.47
N ALA A 187 -6.10 2.87 24.79
CA ALA A 187 -6.18 2.81 23.33
C ALA A 187 -7.46 3.49 22.81
N ASP A 188 -8.62 3.25 23.43
CA ASP A 188 -9.88 3.92 23.06
C ASP A 188 -9.81 5.44 23.22
N LYS A 189 -9.19 5.93 24.30
CA LYS A 189 -8.95 7.37 24.50
C LYS A 189 -8.09 7.96 23.39
N PHE A 190 -6.99 7.29 23.01
CA PHE A 190 -6.13 7.73 21.92
C PHE A 190 -6.82 7.69 20.55
N ILE A 191 -7.71 6.74 20.30
CA ILE A 191 -8.56 6.75 19.09
C ILE A 191 -9.47 7.98 19.10
N GLY A 192 -10.07 8.32 20.24
CA GLY A 192 -10.88 9.53 20.41
C GLY A 192 -10.08 10.82 20.13
N GLU A 193 -8.85 10.90 20.63
CA GLU A 193 -7.90 12.00 20.35
C GLU A 193 -7.57 12.06 18.86
N ALA A 194 -7.18 10.94 18.24
CA ALA A 194 -6.88 10.89 16.81
C ALA A 194 -8.05 11.36 15.93
N VAL A 195 -9.29 10.99 16.28
CA VAL A 195 -10.49 11.45 15.57
C VAL A 195 -10.72 12.95 15.75
N SER A 196 -10.45 13.49 16.94
CA SER A 196 -10.53 14.93 17.22
C SER A 196 -9.54 15.69 16.35
N GLU A 197 -8.26 15.33 16.39
CA GLU A 197 -7.20 16.00 15.62
C GLU A 197 -7.44 15.89 14.11
N PHE A 198 -7.87 14.72 13.63
CA PHE A 198 -8.22 14.53 12.23
C PHE A 198 -9.34 15.46 11.78
N SER A 199 -10.32 15.73 12.66
CA SER A 199 -11.44 16.65 12.36
C SER A 199 -11.01 18.12 12.29
N GLU A 200 -9.89 18.46 12.93
CA GLU A 200 -9.25 19.78 12.87
C GLU A 200 -8.22 19.90 11.73
N HIS A 201 -8.04 18.82 10.97
CA HIS A 201 -7.00 18.66 9.95
C HIS A 201 -5.57 18.69 10.50
N ASP A 202 -5.40 18.43 11.81
CA ASP A 202 -4.09 18.20 12.40
C ASP A 202 -3.70 16.74 12.21
N TYR A 203 -3.22 16.43 11.00
CA TYR A 203 -2.90 15.05 10.64
C TYR A 203 -1.64 14.53 11.32
N GLU A 204 -0.74 15.41 11.78
CA GLU A 204 0.46 15.05 12.52
C GLU A 204 0.11 14.54 13.92
N ASP A 205 -0.70 15.29 14.66
CA ASP A 205 -1.14 14.83 15.98
C ASP A 205 -2.13 13.64 15.87
N ALA A 206 -2.92 13.59 14.79
CA ALA A 206 -3.80 12.45 14.53
C ALA A 206 -3.04 11.13 14.32
N ILE A 207 -1.93 11.13 13.57
CA ILE A 207 -1.13 9.91 13.39
C ILE A 207 -0.40 9.52 14.67
N GLU A 208 0.09 10.48 15.47
CA GLU A 208 0.73 10.18 16.75
C GLU A 208 -0.25 9.51 17.72
N ALA A 209 -1.45 10.10 17.90
CA ALA A 209 -2.49 9.51 18.73
C ALA A 209 -2.94 8.14 18.21
N ALA A 210 -3.12 7.98 16.88
CA ALA A 210 -3.46 6.69 16.29
C ALA A 210 -2.39 5.63 16.54
N LYS A 211 -1.10 5.98 16.43
CA LYS A 211 0.01 5.09 16.73
C LYS A 211 0.01 4.70 18.21
N ASN A 212 -0.18 5.66 19.12
CA ASN A 212 -0.27 5.39 20.56
C ASN A 212 -1.43 4.44 20.89
N ALA A 213 -2.56 4.54 20.19
CA ALA A 213 -3.65 3.58 20.33
C ALA A 213 -3.25 2.16 19.92
N TYR A 214 -2.50 2.02 18.82
CA TYR A 214 -1.98 0.73 18.37
C TYR A 214 -0.97 0.15 19.35
N ASP A 215 -0.02 0.96 19.83
CA ASP A 215 0.98 0.54 20.80
C ASP A 215 0.32 0.08 22.12
N SER A 216 -0.61 0.86 22.69
CA SER A 216 -1.37 0.43 23.88
C SER A 216 -2.19 -0.84 23.63
N SER A 217 -2.72 -1.05 22.42
CA SER A 217 -3.40 -2.30 22.09
C SER A 217 -2.44 -3.49 22.08
N LEU A 218 -1.19 -3.31 21.65
CA LEU A 218 -0.15 -4.35 21.71
C LEU A 218 0.29 -4.63 23.14
N GLU A 219 0.43 -3.61 23.99
CA GLU A 219 0.70 -3.78 25.42
C GLU A 219 -0.43 -4.57 26.10
N GLY A 220 -1.69 -4.21 25.83
CA GLY A 220 -2.83 -5.00 26.32
C GLY A 220 -2.87 -6.44 25.79
N ALA A 221 -2.33 -6.68 24.60
CA ALA A 221 -2.19 -8.04 24.09
C ALA A 221 -1.12 -8.83 24.85
N ASP A 222 -0.01 -8.21 25.25
CA ASP A 222 1.01 -8.83 26.09
C ASP A 222 0.46 -9.14 27.49
N ASP A 223 -0.25 -8.20 28.12
CA ASP A 223 -0.88 -8.38 29.45
C ASP A 223 -1.87 -9.56 29.48
N ALA A 224 -2.59 -9.78 28.37
CA ALA A 224 -3.58 -10.85 28.23
C ALA A 224 -3.00 -12.14 27.59
N ASP A 225 -1.67 -12.28 27.50
CA ASP A 225 -0.95 -13.41 26.88
C ASP A 225 -1.43 -13.74 25.45
N VAL A 226 -1.83 -12.71 24.69
CA VAL A 226 -2.30 -12.82 23.31
C VAL A 226 -1.17 -12.52 22.34
N VAL A 227 -0.62 -13.57 21.74
CA VAL A 227 0.41 -13.44 20.71
C VAL A 227 -0.15 -12.80 19.44
N ILE A 228 0.33 -11.59 19.13
CA ILE A 228 0.12 -10.91 17.85
C ILE A 228 1.25 -11.29 16.90
N LYS A 229 0.89 -11.80 15.72
CA LYS A 229 1.86 -12.19 14.68
C LYS A 229 1.81 -11.18 13.55
N GLU A 230 2.99 -10.78 13.10
CA GLU A 230 3.16 -10.05 11.84
C GLU A 230 2.61 -10.84 10.65
N THR A 231 2.30 -10.12 9.58
CA THR A 231 1.84 -10.70 8.32
C THR A 231 2.86 -10.45 7.22
N HIS A 232 3.13 -11.47 6.43
CA HIS A 232 3.91 -11.33 5.19
C HIS A 232 3.02 -11.52 3.96
N ALA A 233 1.71 -11.31 4.10
CA ALA A 233 0.74 -11.51 3.03
C ALA A 233 1.14 -10.80 1.73
N GLY A 234 1.60 -9.55 1.81
CA GLY A 234 2.10 -8.77 0.67
C GLY A 234 3.19 -9.43 -0.15
N THR A 235 3.96 -10.37 0.40
CA THR A 235 5.08 -11.04 -0.29
C THR A 235 4.89 -12.54 -0.43
N THR A 236 3.70 -13.04 -0.08
CA THR A 236 3.37 -14.47 -0.06
C THR A 236 2.58 -14.85 -1.29
N VAL A 237 3.03 -15.89 -2.01
CA VAL A 237 2.30 -16.46 -3.14
C VAL A 237 1.35 -17.55 -2.65
N ASP A 238 0.07 -17.42 -2.98
CA ASP A 238 -0.84 -18.56 -2.91
C ASP A 238 -0.49 -19.55 -4.04
N THR A 239 0.00 -20.72 -3.67
CA THR A 239 0.38 -21.80 -4.59
C THR A 239 -0.68 -22.89 -4.72
N THR A 240 -1.86 -22.67 -4.12
CA THR A 240 -2.98 -23.60 -4.21
C THR A 240 -3.42 -23.74 -5.66
N PRO A 241 -3.48 -24.96 -6.22
CA PRO A 241 -3.92 -25.17 -7.60
C PRO A 241 -5.34 -24.62 -7.83
N PRO A 242 -5.65 -24.10 -9.04
CA PRO A 242 -6.99 -23.64 -9.36
C PRO A 242 -8.01 -24.76 -9.15
N THR A 243 -9.08 -24.46 -8.41
CA THR A 243 -10.18 -25.42 -8.24
C THR A 243 -11.05 -25.47 -9.51
N PRO A 244 -11.57 -26.65 -9.91
CA PRO A 244 -12.41 -26.80 -11.11
C PRO A 244 -13.69 -25.93 -11.11
N SER A 245 -14.09 -25.42 -9.94
CA SER A 245 -15.26 -24.56 -9.76
C SER A 245 -15.03 -23.10 -10.16
N GLY A 246 -13.83 -22.71 -10.63
CA GLY A 246 -13.59 -21.37 -11.20
C GLY A 246 -13.97 -20.25 -10.25
N ARG A 247 -13.65 -20.38 -8.94
CA ARG A 247 -13.76 -19.22 -8.04
C ARG A 247 -12.92 -18.12 -8.67
N GLY A 248 -13.55 -17.00 -8.99
CA GLY A 248 -12.84 -15.79 -9.38
C GLY A 248 -11.92 -15.39 -8.23
N LEU A 249 -10.69 -15.88 -8.27
CA LEU A 249 -9.63 -15.60 -7.30
C LEU A 249 -9.08 -14.15 -7.47
N TYR A 250 -9.85 -13.32 -8.18
CA TYR A 250 -9.65 -11.91 -8.48
C TYR A 250 -10.73 -11.03 -7.80
N SER A 251 -11.36 -11.51 -6.73
CA SER A 251 -12.47 -10.78 -6.09
C SER A 251 -12.10 -9.40 -5.54
N HIS A 252 -10.80 -9.11 -5.33
CA HIS A 252 -10.33 -7.77 -5.03
C HIS A 252 -10.35 -6.84 -6.26
N VAL A 253 -10.02 -7.38 -7.44
CA VAL A 253 -10.10 -6.69 -8.74
C VAL A 253 -11.56 -6.38 -9.10
N ASP A 254 -12.49 -7.29 -8.79
CA ASP A 254 -13.93 -7.13 -9.11
C ASP A 254 -14.66 -6.10 -8.22
N ARG A 255 -14.06 -5.61 -7.12
CA ARG A 255 -14.63 -4.47 -6.36
C ARG A 255 -14.46 -3.13 -7.08
N ILE A 256 -13.59 -3.08 -8.09
CA ILE A 256 -13.15 -1.85 -8.79
C ILE A 256 -13.60 -1.87 -10.27
N GLY A 257 -14.41 -2.87 -10.66
CA GLY A 257 -14.86 -3.09 -12.03
C GLY A 257 -13.90 -3.98 -12.82
N LYS A 258 -14.44 -4.65 -13.85
CA LYS A 258 -13.65 -5.55 -14.72
C LYS A 258 -12.51 -4.78 -15.39
N GLY A 259 -11.28 -5.01 -14.92
CA GLY A 259 -10.05 -4.47 -15.51
C GLY A 259 -9.32 -3.41 -14.69
N GLY A 260 -9.87 -2.99 -13.54
CA GLY A 260 -9.20 -2.06 -12.63
C GLY A 260 -8.23 -2.80 -11.72
N HIS A 261 -6.95 -2.90 -12.13
CA HIS A 261 -5.89 -3.17 -11.16
C HIS A 261 -5.49 -1.85 -10.52
N ARG A 262 -5.55 -1.79 -9.18
CA ARG A 262 -4.65 -0.93 -8.41
C ARG A 262 -3.22 -1.43 -8.64
N ALA A 263 -2.63 -1.04 -9.75
CA ALA A 263 -1.31 -0.46 -9.59
C ALA A 263 -1.60 0.92 -9.01
N ARG A 264 -1.07 1.23 -7.83
CA ARG A 264 -0.98 2.64 -7.41
C ARG A 264 0.01 3.23 -8.39
N ARG A 265 -0.55 3.76 -9.48
CA ARG A 265 0.15 4.39 -10.60
C ARG A 265 0.09 5.85 -10.38
#